data_AF-A0A8B4RBT4-F1
#
_entry.id   AF-A0A8B4RBT4-F1
#
_cell.length_a   1.000
_cell.length_b   1.000
_cell.length_c   1.000
_cell.angle_alpha   90.00
_cell.angle_beta   90.00
_cell.angle_gamma   90.00
#
_symmetry.space_group_name_H-M   'P 1'
#
loop_
_entity.id
_entity.type
_entity.pdbx_description
1 polymer ?
#
loop_
_entity_poly.entity_id
_entity_poly.type
_entity_poly.pdbx_seq_one_letter_code
_entity_poly.pdbx_strand_id
1 'polypeptide(L)'
;MVLFTGATVEEAIEKGLQELNISRLRAHIKVVSREKKGFLGFGKKPAKVEIEGITDEVTDINESVELKNIKNVPSSVDVVEEYIEEVDETLEKEDVSQPELPKIDDKNVVTTSEAIEKIDLLPNIEVAAAQVTKYVENIIYEMDLDATIETTTSKRQISLQIETPEAGRIIGYHGKVLKSLQLLAQNYLHDRFSKSFSVSINVHDYVEHRTETLIDFSKKIASVF
;
A
#
# COMPACT_ATOMS: atom_id res chain seq x y z
N MET A 1 17.21 -7.90 24.28
CA MET A 1 18.05 -6.98 23.46
C MET A 1 19.54 -7.37 23.49
N VAL A 2 20.17 -7.56 22.33
CA VAL A 2 21.62 -7.87 22.18
C VAL A 2 22.28 -6.85 21.25
N LEU A 3 23.51 -6.43 21.54
CA LEU A 3 24.24 -5.41 20.77
C LEU A 3 25.27 -6.04 19.82
N PHE A 4 25.17 -5.69 18.54
CA PHE A 4 26.03 -6.16 17.47
C PHE A 4 26.84 -5.00 16.88
N THR A 5 28.06 -5.31 16.43
CA THR A 5 28.97 -4.31 15.85
C THR A 5 29.50 -4.75 14.48
N GLY A 6 29.67 -3.79 13.57
CA GLY A 6 30.12 -4.03 12.21
C GLY A 6 30.91 -2.86 11.63
N ALA A 7 31.58 -3.05 10.49
CA ALA A 7 32.26 -1.96 9.80
C ALA A 7 31.24 -0.99 9.16
N THR A 8 30.06 -1.51 8.78
CA THR A 8 28.88 -0.71 8.40
C THR A 8 27.65 -1.10 9.23
N VAL A 9 26.63 -0.24 9.24
CA VAL A 9 25.33 -0.57 9.86
C VAL A 9 24.75 -1.85 9.27
N GLU A 10 24.79 -2.00 7.95
CA GLU A 10 24.24 -3.16 7.26
C GLU A 10 24.95 -4.45 7.67
N GLU A 11 26.29 -4.42 7.76
CA GLU A 11 27.08 -5.57 8.21
C GLU A 11 26.77 -5.93 9.66
N ALA A 12 26.57 -4.93 10.52
CA ALA A 12 26.19 -5.15 11.92
C ALA A 12 24.80 -5.78 12.05
N ILE A 13 23.86 -5.39 11.18
CA ILE A 13 22.51 -5.94 11.12
C ILE A 13 22.56 -7.39 10.62
N GLU A 14 23.26 -7.65 9.51
CA GLU A 14 23.32 -8.99 8.93
C GLU A 14 23.94 -10.01 9.89
N LYS A 15 25.05 -9.65 10.55
CA LYS A 15 25.67 -10.48 11.58
C LYS A 15 24.71 -10.78 12.73
N GLY A 16 24.01 -9.77 13.23
CA GLY A 16 23.09 -9.95 14.34
C GLY A 16 21.84 -10.77 13.97
N LEU A 17 21.33 -10.65 12.73
CA LEU A 17 20.24 -11.48 12.22
C LEU A 17 20.66 -12.95 12.05
N GLN A 18 21.88 -13.18 11.55
CA GLN A 18 22.45 -14.53 11.41
C GLN A 18 22.69 -15.18 12.78
N GLU A 19 23.27 -14.45 13.73
CA GLU A 19 23.59 -14.97 15.07
C GLU A 19 22.34 -15.28 15.89
N LEU A 20 21.28 -14.47 15.74
CA LEU A 20 19.99 -14.71 16.37
C LEU A 20 19.10 -15.68 15.57
N ASN A 21 19.52 -16.10 14.37
CA ASN A 21 18.76 -16.93 13.43
C ASN A 21 17.32 -16.44 13.20
N ILE A 22 17.16 -15.11 13.14
CA ILE A 22 15.87 -14.44 12.91
C ILE A 22 15.91 -13.71 11.57
N SER A 23 14.78 -13.71 10.87
CA SER A 23 14.62 -12.89 9.68
C SER A 23 14.53 -11.42 10.07
N ARG A 24 14.96 -10.52 9.17
CA ARG A 24 14.80 -9.07 9.33
C ARG A 24 13.36 -8.65 9.65
N LEU A 25 12.37 -9.41 9.18
CA LEU A 25 10.95 -9.18 9.42
C LEU A 25 10.52 -9.50 10.86
N ARG A 26 11.27 -10.36 11.57
CA ARG A 26 10.98 -10.79 12.95
C ARG A 26 11.97 -10.20 13.96
N ALA A 27 12.61 -9.09 13.59
CA ALA A 27 13.65 -8.45 14.37
C ALA A 27 13.35 -6.97 14.56
N HIS A 28 13.29 -6.52 15.80
CA HIS A 28 13.30 -5.10 16.12
C HIS A 28 14.77 -4.63 16.13
N ILE A 29 15.11 -3.75 15.20
CA ILE A 29 16.49 -3.29 14.97
C ILE A 29 16.58 -1.80 15.32
N LYS A 30 17.44 -1.46 16.28
CA LYS A 30 17.72 -0.08 16.67
C LYS A 30 19.18 0.27 16.41
N VAL A 31 19.43 1.31 15.62
CA VAL A 31 20.79 1.78 15.33
C VAL A 31 21.27 2.69 16.45
N VAL A 32 22.28 2.24 17.22
CA VAL A 32 22.85 3.00 18.34
C VAL A 32 23.92 3.97 17.86
N SER A 33 24.73 3.57 16.88
CA SER A 33 25.75 4.43 16.27
C SER A 33 26.02 3.98 14.85
N ARG A 34 26.00 4.92 13.90
CA ARG A 34 26.44 4.67 12.52
C ARG A 34 27.96 4.68 12.41
N GLU A 35 28.51 3.96 11.45
CA GLU A 35 29.94 3.97 11.17
C GLU A 35 30.42 5.35 10.71
N LYS A 36 31.66 5.69 11.06
CA LYS A 36 32.33 6.88 10.53
C LYS A 36 33.55 6.45 9.73
N LYS A 37 33.52 6.75 8.43
CA LYS A 37 34.70 6.64 7.56
C LYS A 37 35.69 7.73 7.97
N GLY A 38 36.80 7.34 8.59
CA GLY A 38 37.88 8.26 8.97
C GLY A 38 38.54 8.86 7.72
N PHE A 39 39.01 10.11 7.82
CA PHE A 39 39.81 10.74 6.77
C PHE A 39 41.26 10.29 6.97
N LEU A 40 41.84 9.58 6.00
CA LEU A 40 43.24 9.13 6.00
C LEU A 40 43.61 8.02 7.03
N GLY A 41 42.67 7.15 7.39
CA GLY A 41 42.94 5.98 8.26
C GLY A 41 42.83 6.25 9.76
N PHE A 42 42.63 7.51 10.16
CA PHE A 42 42.46 7.90 11.56
C PHE A 42 40.99 8.17 11.89
N GLY A 43 40.54 7.71 13.07
CA GLY A 43 39.20 8.00 13.60
C GLY A 43 38.06 7.14 13.05
N LYS A 44 38.35 5.94 12.51
CA LYS A 44 37.28 4.98 12.14
C LYS A 44 36.49 4.58 13.39
N LYS A 45 35.16 4.71 13.33
CA LYS A 45 34.24 4.21 14.36
C LYS A 45 33.35 3.12 13.76
N PRO A 46 33.27 1.93 14.36
CA PRO A 46 32.38 0.87 13.88
C PRO A 46 30.92 1.24 14.14
N ALA A 47 30.02 0.67 13.34
CA ALA A 47 28.60 0.74 13.58
C ALA A 47 28.21 -0.15 14.78
N LYS A 48 27.18 0.27 15.51
CA LYS A 48 26.58 -0.46 16.63
C LYS A 48 25.07 -0.50 16.45
N VAL A 49 24.49 -1.69 16.49
CA VAL A 49 23.06 -1.93 16.36
C VAL A 49 22.59 -2.85 17.48
N GLU A 50 21.44 -2.55 18.05
CA GLU A 50 20.76 -3.42 19.00
C GLU A 50 19.66 -4.18 18.27
N ILE A 51 19.61 -5.48 18.47
CA ILE A 51 18.61 -6.36 17.84
C ILE A 51 17.88 -7.16 18.92
N GLU A 52 16.58 -7.27 18.75
CA GLU A 52 15.68 -8.05 19.59
C GLU A 52 14.76 -8.90 18.71
N GLY A 53 14.66 -10.20 19.02
CA GLY A 53 13.73 -11.09 18.34
C GLY A 53 12.32 -10.85 18.82
N ILE A 54 11.38 -10.73 17.89
CA ILE A 54 9.96 -10.69 18.19
C ILE A 54 9.52 -12.14 18.41
N THR A 55 9.33 -12.53 19.66
CA THR A 55 8.76 -13.83 20.03
C THR A 55 7.25 -13.74 19.99
N ASP A 56 6.66 -14.18 18.89
CA ASP A 56 5.25 -14.55 18.85
C ASP A 56 5.13 -15.93 19.50
N GLU A 57 4.67 -15.99 20.76
CA GLU A 57 4.23 -17.24 21.36
C GLU A 57 2.95 -17.71 20.66
N VAL A 58 3.09 -18.55 19.63
CA VAL A 58 2.02 -19.43 19.14
C VAL A 58 2.62 -20.71 18.56
N THR A 59 2.66 -21.71 19.44
CA THR A 59 2.38 -23.15 19.23
C THR A 59 2.62 -23.75 17.84
N ASP A 60 3.60 -24.65 17.80
CA ASP A 60 3.63 -25.94 17.11
C ASP A 60 2.54 -26.20 16.05
N ILE A 61 2.90 -26.00 14.79
CA ILE A 61 2.51 -26.93 13.73
C ILE A 61 3.56 -26.95 12.62
N ASN A 62 4.04 -28.17 12.36
CA ASN A 62 4.60 -28.66 11.10
C ASN A 62 6.09 -28.44 10.84
N GLU A 63 6.84 -29.29 11.53
CA GLU A 63 7.96 -30.05 10.98
C GLU A 63 7.72 -30.53 9.54
N SER A 64 8.76 -30.40 8.71
CA SER A 64 8.96 -31.01 7.39
C SER A 64 8.13 -30.50 6.18
N VAL A 65 8.67 -29.51 5.45
CA VAL A 65 8.91 -29.63 4.00
C VAL A 65 10.17 -28.83 3.65
N GLU A 66 11.31 -29.53 3.49
CA GLU A 66 12.36 -29.09 2.57
C GLU A 66 11.81 -29.20 1.14
N LEU A 67 12.01 -28.16 0.32
CA LEU A 67 12.65 -28.28 -1.00
C LEU A 67 12.84 -26.88 -1.63
N LYS A 68 14.13 -26.58 -1.81
CA LYS A 68 14.77 -25.71 -2.80
C LYS A 68 13.87 -25.29 -3.99
N ASN A 69 13.77 -23.98 -4.22
CA ASN A 69 13.95 -23.27 -5.50
C ASN A 69 13.04 -22.03 -5.59
N ILE A 70 13.59 -20.82 -5.42
CA ILE A 70 13.26 -19.67 -6.27
C ILE A 70 14.52 -18.79 -6.43
N LYS A 71 15.40 -19.20 -7.36
CA LYS A 71 16.09 -18.23 -8.21
C LYS A 71 15.10 -17.84 -9.29
N ASN A 72 14.38 -16.75 -9.10
CA ASN A 72 13.88 -15.92 -10.19
C ASN A 72 13.34 -14.62 -9.60
N VAL A 73 14.08 -13.55 -9.78
CA VAL A 73 13.53 -12.20 -9.75
C VAL A 73 13.07 -11.92 -11.18
N PRO A 74 11.76 -11.88 -11.49
CA PRO A 74 11.33 -11.14 -12.64
C PRO A 74 11.15 -9.67 -12.25
N SER A 75 11.97 -8.85 -12.92
CA SER A 75 11.72 -7.44 -13.18
C SER A 75 10.28 -7.25 -13.65
N SER A 76 9.39 -6.74 -12.79
CA SER A 76 7.99 -6.48 -13.12
C SER A 76 7.81 -4.99 -13.41
N VAL A 77 8.14 -4.59 -14.64
CA VAL A 77 7.82 -3.25 -15.17
C VAL A 77 6.67 -3.31 -16.19
N ASP A 78 6.20 -4.52 -16.56
CA ASP A 78 5.32 -4.68 -17.74
C ASP A 78 3.86 -5.10 -17.45
N VAL A 79 3.39 -5.06 -16.19
CA VAL A 79 2.02 -5.54 -15.83
C VAL A 79 1.00 -4.38 -15.73
N VAL A 80 1.34 -3.17 -16.17
CA VAL A 80 0.51 -1.98 -15.91
C VAL A 80 -0.49 -1.66 -17.04
N GLU A 81 -0.35 -2.28 -18.22
CA GLU A 81 -1.13 -1.88 -19.39
C GLU A 81 -2.52 -2.54 -19.48
N GLU A 82 -2.70 -3.74 -18.90
CA GLU A 82 -3.91 -4.56 -19.12
C GLU A 82 -5.14 -4.10 -18.32
N TYR A 83 -4.97 -3.27 -17.28
CA TYR A 83 -6.07 -2.87 -16.40
C TYR A 83 -6.83 -1.60 -16.84
N ILE A 84 -6.42 -0.93 -17.92
CA ILE A 84 -6.99 0.38 -18.31
C ILE A 84 -8.07 0.25 -19.41
N GLU A 85 -8.12 -0.85 -20.16
CA GLU A 85 -9.06 -0.98 -21.29
C GLU A 85 -10.53 -1.25 -20.88
N GLU A 86 -10.82 -1.76 -19.68
CA GLU A 86 -12.20 -2.15 -19.31
C GLU A 86 -13.12 -0.99 -18.86
N VAL A 87 -12.62 0.25 -18.74
CA VAL A 87 -13.39 1.34 -18.08
C VAL A 87 -14.09 2.29 -19.07
N ASP A 88 -13.77 2.26 -20.36
CA ASP A 88 -14.21 3.28 -21.32
C ASP A 88 -15.56 2.98 -22.03
N GLU A 89 -16.14 1.78 -21.88
CA GLU A 89 -17.27 1.37 -22.73
C GLU A 89 -18.68 1.48 -22.11
N THR A 90 -18.85 2.00 -20.88
CA THR A 90 -20.15 1.89 -20.16
C THR A 90 -20.84 3.20 -19.76
N LEU A 91 -20.42 4.36 -20.29
CA LEU A 91 -21.05 5.65 -19.96
C LEU A 91 -21.54 6.43 -21.17
N GLU A 92 -22.43 5.85 -21.97
CA GLU A 92 -23.35 6.66 -22.77
C GLU A 92 -24.77 6.05 -22.81
N LYS A 93 -25.73 6.89 -22.37
CA LYS A 93 -27.21 6.79 -22.45
C LYS A 93 -27.89 6.11 -21.26
N GLU A 94 -28.50 6.90 -20.38
CA GLU A 94 -29.93 7.28 -20.51
C GLU A 94 -30.37 8.22 -19.38
N ASP A 95 -31.31 9.10 -19.74
CA ASP A 95 -31.91 10.18 -18.96
C ASP A 95 -33.35 9.79 -18.54
N VAL A 96 -33.77 10.31 -17.38
CA VAL A 96 -35.12 10.43 -16.75
C VAL A 96 -36.06 9.21 -16.56
N SER A 97 -36.42 8.95 -15.28
CA SER A 97 -37.81 8.94 -14.72
C SER A 97 -38.11 7.79 -13.72
N GLN A 98 -38.51 8.14 -12.49
CA GLN A 98 -39.18 7.28 -11.48
C GLN A 98 -40.72 7.26 -11.72
N PRO A 99 -41.58 6.55 -10.93
CA PRO A 99 -41.53 5.20 -10.32
C PRO A 99 -42.86 4.40 -10.50
N GLU A 100 -42.89 3.08 -10.28
CA GLU A 100 -44.10 2.34 -9.81
C GLU A 100 -43.80 0.88 -9.35
N LEU A 101 -44.39 0.46 -8.22
CA LEU A 101 -44.56 -0.94 -7.74
C LEU A 101 -46.10 -1.19 -7.64
N PRO A 102 -46.62 -2.41 -7.36
CA PRO A 102 -46.21 -3.80 -7.68
C PRO A 102 -47.42 -4.68 -8.17
N LYS A 103 -47.21 -5.93 -8.66
CA LYS A 103 -48.10 -7.12 -8.47
C LYS A 103 -47.34 -8.46 -8.66
N ILE A 104 -47.78 -9.49 -7.93
CA ILE A 104 -47.16 -10.80 -7.64
C ILE A 104 -47.89 -11.95 -8.39
N ASP A 105 -47.25 -13.13 -8.42
CA ASP A 105 -47.71 -14.51 -8.75
C ASP A 105 -47.31 -14.98 -10.18
N ASP A 106 -46.73 -16.17 -10.45
CA ASP A 106 -46.64 -17.43 -9.71
C ASP A 106 -45.60 -18.40 -10.39
N LYS A 107 -44.84 -19.16 -9.57
CA LYS A 107 -44.27 -20.54 -9.77
C LYS A 107 -42.95 -20.86 -10.54
N ASN A 108 -41.99 -21.37 -9.72
CA ASN A 108 -41.05 -22.52 -9.93
C ASN A 108 -39.81 -22.35 -10.86
N VAL A 109 -38.54 -22.69 -10.57
CA VAL A 109 -37.81 -23.53 -9.58
C VAL A 109 -36.30 -23.11 -9.57
N VAL A 110 -35.57 -23.43 -8.49
CA VAL A 110 -34.08 -23.51 -8.32
C VAL A 110 -33.42 -22.21 -7.81
N THR A 111 -33.27 -21.99 -6.50
CA THR A 111 -32.33 -22.60 -5.51
C THR A 111 -30.90 -22.05 -5.62
N THR A 112 -30.67 -21.01 -4.80
CA THR A 112 -29.55 -20.87 -3.86
C THR A 112 -28.13 -20.68 -4.40
N SER A 113 -27.63 -19.43 -4.38
CA SER A 113 -26.29 -19.12 -3.80
C SER A 113 -26.00 -17.62 -3.59
N GLU A 114 -26.78 -16.69 -4.13
CA GLU A 114 -26.35 -15.28 -4.22
C GLU A 114 -26.83 -14.33 -3.09
N ALA A 115 -27.61 -14.84 -2.13
CA ALA A 115 -28.29 -13.99 -1.14
C ALA A 115 -27.64 -13.96 0.26
N ILE A 116 -26.60 -14.77 0.52
CA ILE A 116 -26.03 -14.90 1.88
C ILE A 116 -24.81 -13.97 2.12
N GLU A 117 -24.11 -13.47 1.09
CA GLU A 117 -22.89 -12.67 1.32
C GLU A 117 -23.10 -11.19 1.70
N LYS A 118 -24.32 -10.65 1.63
CA LYS A 118 -24.56 -9.21 1.86
C LYS A 118 -24.49 -8.76 3.34
N ILE A 119 -24.41 -9.69 4.30
CA ILE A 119 -24.63 -9.36 5.71
C ILE A 119 -23.32 -9.15 6.51
N ASP A 120 -22.16 -9.67 6.07
CA ASP A 120 -20.90 -9.61 6.85
C ASP A 120 -19.81 -8.66 6.32
N LEU A 121 -20.05 -7.96 5.19
CA LEU A 121 -19.04 -7.11 4.55
C LEU A 121 -18.95 -5.69 5.15
N LEU A 122 -20.08 -5.15 5.61
CA LEU A 122 -20.18 -3.78 6.14
C LEU A 122 -19.33 -3.53 7.41
N PRO A 123 -19.33 -4.41 8.43
CA PRO A 123 -18.49 -4.17 9.61
C PRO A 123 -16.99 -4.28 9.31
N ASN A 124 -16.62 -5.07 8.30
CA ASN A 124 -15.21 -5.27 7.95
C ASN A 124 -14.61 -4.09 7.17
N ILE A 125 -15.38 -3.43 6.30
CA ILE A 125 -14.85 -2.33 5.48
C ILE A 125 -14.71 -1.03 6.27
N GLU A 126 -15.63 -0.73 7.19
CA GLU A 126 -15.50 0.46 8.06
C GLU A 126 -14.29 0.35 8.98
N VAL A 127 -14.04 -0.84 9.55
CA VAL A 127 -12.85 -1.11 10.36
C VAL A 127 -11.59 -1.05 9.51
N ALA A 128 -11.61 -1.61 8.30
CA ALA A 128 -10.49 -1.53 7.36
C ALA A 128 -10.16 -0.08 7.00
N ALA A 129 -11.17 0.73 6.71
CA ALA A 129 -11.01 2.14 6.39
C ALA A 129 -10.35 2.90 7.54
N ALA A 130 -10.83 2.74 8.78
CA ALA A 130 -10.23 3.38 9.94
C ALA A 130 -8.74 3.00 10.11
N GLN A 131 -8.38 1.72 9.92
CA GLN A 131 -6.99 1.27 10.03
C GLN A 131 -6.10 1.80 8.90
N VAL A 132 -6.60 1.80 7.66
CA VAL A 132 -5.86 2.31 6.50
C VAL A 132 -5.65 3.82 6.64
N THR A 133 -6.68 4.57 7.03
CA THR A 133 -6.58 6.00 7.29
C THR A 133 -5.55 6.27 8.37
N LYS A 134 -5.56 5.50 9.46
CA LYS A 134 -4.57 5.67 10.52
C LYS A 134 -3.14 5.36 10.07
N TYR A 135 -2.98 4.34 9.24
CA TYR A 135 -1.68 3.98 8.66
C TYR A 135 -1.13 5.11 7.77
N VAL A 136 -1.96 5.66 6.88
CA VAL A 136 -1.57 6.76 6.00
C VAL A 136 -1.29 8.04 6.78
N GLU A 137 -2.14 8.37 7.76
CA GLU A 137 -1.94 9.51 8.67
C GLU A 137 -0.60 9.43 9.39
N ASN A 138 -0.24 8.26 9.93
CA ASN A 138 1.04 8.07 10.60
C ASN A 138 2.23 8.28 9.65
N ILE A 139 2.14 7.81 8.40
CA ILE A 139 3.21 8.02 7.42
C ILE A 139 3.38 9.51 7.14
N ILE A 140 2.29 10.23 6.91
CA ILE A 140 2.33 11.66 6.59
C ILE A 140 2.87 12.46 7.79
N TYR A 141 2.46 12.10 9.00
CA TYR A 141 2.98 12.69 10.23
C TYR A 141 4.50 12.45 10.38
N GLU A 142 4.98 11.22 10.17
CA GLU A 142 6.42 10.90 10.20
C GLU A 142 7.21 11.57 9.07
N MET A 143 6.53 11.99 7.99
CA MET A 143 7.10 12.81 6.92
C MET A 143 7.21 14.30 7.28
N ASP A 144 6.79 14.70 8.48
CA ASP A 144 6.77 16.08 8.98
C ASP A 144 5.88 16.97 8.10
N LEU A 145 4.64 16.51 7.88
CA LEU A 145 3.64 17.18 7.05
C LEU A 145 2.33 17.33 7.81
N ASP A 146 1.79 18.54 7.81
CA ASP A 146 0.46 18.82 8.33
C ASP A 146 -0.58 18.48 7.25
N ALA A 147 -1.39 17.44 7.49
CA ALA A 147 -2.45 17.04 6.58
C ALA A 147 -3.70 16.56 7.33
N THR A 148 -4.86 16.83 6.73
CA THR A 148 -6.15 16.27 7.14
C THR A 148 -6.58 15.23 6.13
N ILE A 149 -7.09 14.09 6.59
CA ILE A 149 -7.54 13.00 5.73
C ILE A 149 -9.02 12.77 5.93
N GLU A 150 -9.81 12.96 4.87
CA GLU A 150 -11.21 12.57 4.82
C GLU A 150 -11.31 11.17 4.20
N THR A 151 -12.13 10.30 4.81
CA THR A 151 -12.26 8.91 4.36
C THR A 151 -13.71 8.63 3.99
N THR A 152 -13.92 8.14 2.77
CA THR A 152 -15.22 7.73 2.27
C THR A 152 -15.16 6.26 1.87
N THR A 153 -16.12 5.47 2.34
CA THR A 153 -16.22 4.04 2.04
C THR A 153 -17.37 3.75 1.09
N SER A 154 -17.08 3.02 0.02
CA SER A 154 -18.05 2.38 -0.88
C SER A 154 -18.01 0.86 -0.70
N LYS A 155 -18.89 0.09 -1.34
CA LYS A 155 -19.05 -1.38 -1.13
C LYS A 155 -17.73 -2.17 -1.08
N ARG A 156 -16.75 -1.82 -1.92
CA ARG A 156 -15.46 -2.52 -2.03
C ARG A 156 -14.27 -1.57 -2.17
N GLN A 157 -14.48 -0.27 -1.96
CA GLN A 157 -13.46 0.75 -2.20
C GLN A 157 -13.40 1.72 -1.03
N ILE A 158 -12.20 2.02 -0.58
CA ILE A 158 -11.90 3.02 0.44
C ILE A 158 -11.22 4.20 -0.27
N SER A 159 -11.85 5.35 -0.24
CA SER A 159 -11.34 6.59 -0.83
C SER A 159 -10.81 7.51 0.26
N LEU A 160 -9.55 7.91 0.16
CA LEU A 160 -8.91 8.86 1.05
C LEU A 160 -8.69 10.17 0.29
N GLN A 161 -9.20 11.28 0.82
CA GLN A 161 -8.95 12.63 0.33
C GLN A 161 -8.02 13.34 1.31
N ILE A 162 -6.87 13.78 0.83
CA ILE A 162 -5.85 14.44 1.66
C ILE A 162 -5.81 15.93 1.35
N GLU A 163 -6.07 16.73 2.38
CA GLU A 163 -5.99 18.18 2.36
C GLU A 163 -4.77 18.66 3.17
N THR A 164 -3.92 19.48 2.55
CA THR A 164 -2.64 19.93 3.13
C THR A 164 -2.10 21.17 2.43
N PRO A 165 -1.50 22.14 3.15
CA PRO A 165 -0.81 23.26 2.52
C PRO A 165 0.41 22.83 1.69
N GLU A 166 1.00 21.66 1.97
CA GLU A 166 2.20 21.16 1.30
C GLU A 166 1.92 20.01 0.31
N ALA A 167 0.82 20.11 -0.44
CA ALA A 167 0.37 19.08 -1.40
C ALA A 167 1.48 18.57 -2.34
N GLY A 168 2.36 19.48 -2.82
CA GLY A 168 3.47 19.13 -3.69
C GLY A 168 4.45 18.10 -3.10
N ARG A 169 4.60 18.03 -1.78
CA ARG A 169 5.49 17.08 -1.11
C ARG A 169 4.87 15.68 -0.98
N ILE A 170 3.54 15.60 -0.81
CA ILE A 170 2.79 14.33 -0.83
C ILE A 170 2.65 13.79 -2.26
N ILE A 171 2.42 14.68 -3.24
CA ILE A 171 2.37 14.31 -4.66
C ILE A 171 3.77 13.82 -5.10
N GLY A 172 4.79 14.59 -4.78
CA GLY A 172 6.16 14.35 -5.21
C GLY A 172 6.35 14.53 -6.71
N TYR A 173 7.59 14.34 -7.17
CA TYR A 173 7.93 14.52 -8.59
C TYR A 173 7.18 13.51 -9.48
N HIS A 174 6.37 14.01 -10.41
CA HIS A 174 5.48 13.22 -11.29
C HIS A 174 4.46 12.33 -10.55
N GLY A 175 4.08 12.67 -9.32
CA GLY A 175 3.11 11.87 -8.56
C GLY A 175 3.68 10.57 -7.99
N LYS A 176 5.00 10.39 -8.02
CA LYS A 176 5.65 9.16 -7.56
C LYS A 176 5.38 8.88 -6.08
N VAL A 177 5.42 9.91 -5.23
CA VAL A 177 5.22 9.76 -3.79
C VAL A 177 3.77 9.39 -3.52
N LEU A 178 2.81 10.07 -4.14
CA LEU A 178 1.39 9.72 -4.05
C LEU A 178 1.12 8.28 -4.50
N LYS A 179 1.67 7.87 -5.64
CA LYS A 179 1.52 6.50 -6.15
C LYS A 179 2.13 5.47 -5.21
N SER A 180 3.29 5.77 -4.63
CA SER A 180 3.93 4.90 -3.63
C SER A 180 3.08 4.81 -2.35
N LEU A 181 2.53 5.93 -1.87
CA LEU A 181 1.68 5.96 -0.69
C LEU A 181 0.40 5.14 -0.92
N GLN A 182 -0.23 5.27 -2.08
CA GLN A 182 -1.39 4.47 -2.46
C GLN A 182 -1.04 2.97 -2.52
N LEU A 183 0.10 2.61 -3.10
CA LEU A 183 0.55 1.22 -3.14
C LEU A 183 0.79 0.66 -1.72
N LEU A 184 1.39 1.43 -0.83
CA LEU A 184 1.61 1.02 0.56
C LEU A 184 0.29 0.82 1.29
N ALA A 185 -0.66 1.74 1.14
CA ALA A 185 -1.99 1.63 1.73
C ALA A 185 -2.75 0.41 1.19
N GLN A 186 -2.65 0.16 -0.12
CA GLN A 186 -3.25 -1.00 -0.79
C GLN A 186 -2.66 -2.31 -0.26
N ASN A 187 -1.34 -2.39 -0.13
CA ASN A 187 -0.66 -3.56 0.41
C ASN A 187 -1.02 -3.78 1.88
N TYR A 188 -1.04 -2.71 2.68
CA TYR A 188 -1.45 -2.77 4.09
C TYR A 188 -2.86 -3.34 4.25
N LEU A 189 -3.79 -2.90 3.38
CA LEU A 189 -5.15 -3.40 3.32
C LEU A 189 -5.19 -4.89 2.93
N HIS A 190 -4.49 -5.30 1.87
CA HIS A 190 -4.49 -6.68 1.38
C HIS A 190 -3.81 -7.70 2.29
N ASP A 191 -2.89 -7.24 3.13
CA ASP A 191 -2.20 -8.06 4.12
C ASP A 191 -3.11 -8.41 5.32
N ARG A 192 -4.04 -7.50 5.68
CA ARG A 192 -4.90 -7.63 6.87
C ARG A 192 -6.36 -7.95 6.57
N PHE A 193 -6.80 -7.63 5.35
CA PHE A 193 -8.18 -7.77 4.90
C PHE A 193 -8.23 -8.48 3.55
N SER A 194 -9.44 -8.74 3.05
CA SER A 194 -9.62 -9.41 1.77
C SER A 194 -9.04 -8.59 0.61
N LYS A 195 -8.46 -9.30 -0.37
CA LYS A 195 -8.05 -8.73 -1.67
C LYS A 195 -9.21 -8.14 -2.48
N SER A 196 -10.45 -8.38 -2.04
CA SER A 196 -11.67 -7.85 -2.64
C SER A 196 -11.80 -6.33 -2.49
N PHE A 197 -11.08 -5.73 -1.54
CA PHE A 197 -11.10 -4.29 -1.27
C PHE A 197 -10.00 -3.54 -2.03
N SER A 198 -10.31 -2.33 -2.48
CA SER A 198 -9.37 -1.39 -3.11
C SER A 198 -9.26 -0.09 -2.32
N VAL A 199 -8.12 0.58 -2.45
CA VAL A 199 -7.85 1.89 -1.85
C VAL A 199 -7.45 2.87 -2.96
N SER A 200 -8.07 4.05 -2.95
CA SER A 200 -7.70 5.19 -3.79
C SER A 200 -7.34 6.38 -2.91
N ILE A 201 -6.23 7.05 -3.21
CA ILE A 201 -5.77 8.23 -2.48
C ILE A 201 -5.70 9.40 -3.45
N ASN A 202 -6.39 10.48 -3.11
CA ASN A 202 -6.37 11.74 -3.83
C ASN A 202 -5.81 12.86 -2.95
N VAL A 203 -5.16 13.83 -3.58
CA VAL A 203 -4.57 15.00 -2.92
C VAL A 203 -5.02 16.22 -3.71
N HIS A 204 -5.90 17.04 -3.14
CA HIS A 204 -6.56 18.15 -3.85
C HIS A 204 -7.05 17.69 -5.24
N ASP A 205 -6.76 18.46 -6.29
CA ASP A 205 -7.13 18.23 -7.70
C ASP A 205 -5.95 17.72 -8.56
N TYR A 206 -5.05 16.90 -7.98
CA TYR A 206 -3.85 16.45 -8.70
C TYR A 206 -4.17 15.66 -9.98
N VAL A 207 -5.25 14.89 -9.99
CA VAL A 207 -5.65 14.07 -11.14
C VAL A 207 -6.07 14.96 -12.31
N GLU A 208 -6.83 16.01 -12.03
CA GLU A 208 -7.29 17.01 -12.99
C GLU A 208 -6.10 17.76 -13.61
N HIS A 209 -5.17 18.24 -12.77
CA HIS A 209 -3.96 18.94 -13.24
C HIS A 209 -3.00 18.06 -14.05
N ARG A 210 -2.89 16.77 -13.68
CA ARG A 210 -2.06 15.83 -14.44
C ARG A 210 -2.63 15.56 -15.82
N THR A 211 -3.96 15.47 -15.91
CA THR A 211 -4.69 15.23 -17.15
C THR A 211 -4.53 16.41 -18.11
N GLU A 212 -4.69 17.64 -17.63
CA GLU A 212 -4.45 18.86 -18.41
C GLU A 212 -3.01 18.88 -18.99
N THR A 213 -2.01 18.61 -18.14
CA THR A 213 -0.60 18.57 -18.55
C THR A 213 -0.35 17.50 -19.64
N LEU A 214 -1.00 16.34 -19.54
CA LEU A 214 -0.86 15.26 -20.53
C LEU A 214 -1.51 15.64 -21.87
N ILE A 215 -2.69 16.24 -21.84
CA ILE A 215 -3.38 16.72 -23.04
C ILE A 215 -2.52 17.76 -23.76
N ASP A 216 -1.93 18.70 -23.03
CA ASP A 216 -1.08 19.74 -23.60
C ASP A 216 0.22 19.16 -24.18
N PHE A 217 0.82 18.20 -23.49
CA PHE A 217 1.99 17.48 -24.01
C PHE A 217 1.67 16.74 -25.31
N SER A 218 0.54 16.02 -25.36
CA SER A 218 0.07 15.32 -26.55
C SER A 218 -0.18 16.27 -27.72
N LYS A 219 -0.86 17.42 -27.49
CA LYS A 219 -1.05 18.47 -28.50
C LYS A 219 0.28 19.01 -29.02
N LYS A 220 1.25 19.22 -28.12
CA LYS A 220 2.58 19.72 -28.48
C LYS A 220 3.34 18.72 -29.34
N ILE A 221 3.32 17.43 -29.00
CA ILE A 221 3.92 16.37 -29.82
C ILE A 221 3.21 16.27 -31.18
N ALA A 222 1.88 16.28 -31.20
CA ALA A 222 1.10 16.23 -32.44
C ALA A 222 1.38 17.42 -33.37
N SER A 223 1.70 18.60 -32.81
CA SER A 223 2.08 19.78 -33.61
C SER A 223 3.50 19.74 -34.18
N VAL A 224 4.36 18.84 -33.67
CA VAL A 224 5.76 18.70 -34.08
C VAL A 224 5.91 17.68 -35.22
N PHE A 225 4.90 16.83 -35.46
CA PHE A 225 4.80 15.90 -36.59
C PHE A 225 3.95 16.48 -37.71
#